data_AF-A0A972L5C2-F1
#
_entry.id   AF-A0A972L5C2-F1
#
_cell.length_a   1.000
_cell.length_b   1.000
_cell.length_c   1.000
_cell.angle_alpha   90.00
_cell.angle_beta   90.00
_cell.angle_gamma   90.00
#
_symmetry.space_group_name_H-M   'P 1'
#
loop_
_entity.id
_entity.type
_entity.pdbx_description
1 polymer ?
#
loop_
_entity_poly.entity_id
_entity_poly.type
_entity_poly.pdbx_seq_one_letter_code
_entity_poly.pdbx_strand_id
1 'polypeptide(L)' 'MSSENEVLVVVSKVKNYIRSASGMNTAGNVASALSDLIRKMCDQAIEKARSDRRKTVMDRDFQS' A
#
# COMPACT_ATOMS: atom_id res chain seq x y z
N MET A 1 12.92 5.26 -14.90
CA MET A 1 12.28 3.94 -15.10
C MET A 1 11.14 3.86 -14.12
N SER A 2 9.93 4.22 -14.56
CA SER A 2 8.74 4.17 -13.70
C SER A 2 7.98 2.92 -14.10
N SER A 3 8.13 1.86 -13.32
CA SER A 3 7.28 0.68 -13.40
C SER A 3 5.88 1.09 -12.89
N GLU A 4 5.07 1.71 -13.75
CA GLU A 4 3.73 2.21 -13.40
C GLU A 4 2.76 1.13 -12.88
N ASN A 5 3.18 -0.13 -12.79
CA ASN A 5 2.38 -1.25 -12.30
C ASN A 5 3.12 -2.20 -11.35
N GLU A 6 4.18 -1.74 -10.68
CA GLU A 6 4.85 -2.61 -9.69
C GLU A 6 3.88 -2.98 -8.56
N VAL A 7 3.79 -4.28 -8.27
CA VAL A 7 2.94 -4.78 -7.19
C VAL A 7 3.72 -4.67 -5.88
N LEU A 8 3.25 -3.82 -4.96
CA LEU A 8 3.91 -3.54 -3.66
C LEU A 8 3.52 -4.53 -2.57
N VAL A 9 2.67 -5.51 -2.89
CA VAL A 9 2.11 -6.47 -1.93
C VAL A 9 2.43 -7.90 -2.32
N VAL A 10 2.55 -8.77 -1.32
CA VAL A 10 2.61 -10.21 -1.56
C VAL A 10 1.20 -10.71 -1.85
N VAL A 11 0.90 -10.90 -3.14
CA VAL A 11 -0.45 -11.25 -3.64
C VAL A 11 -1.05 -12.44 -2.90
N SER A 12 -0.26 -13.49 -2.64
CA SER A 12 -0.74 -14.69 -1.92
C SER A 12 -1.20 -14.37 -0.50
N LYS A 13 -0.51 -13.48 0.23
CA LYS A 13 -0.91 -13.07 1.59
C LYS A 13 -2.23 -12.31 1.58
N VAL A 14 -2.41 -11.40 0.62
CA VAL A 14 -3.66 -10.63 0.45
C VAL A 14 -4.83 -11.57 0.15
N LYS A 15 -4.67 -12.49 -0.82
CA LYS A 15 -5.69 -13.48 -1.16
C LYS A 15 -6.05 -14.38 0.02
N ASN A 16 -5.04 -14.86 0.74
CA ASN A 16 -5.25 -15.72 1.91
C ASN A 16 -5.99 -14.98 3.02
N TYR A 17 -5.64 -13.72 3.28
CA TYR A 17 -6.33 -12.90 4.27
C TYR A 17 -7.81 -12.67 3.92
N ILE A 18 -8.10 -12.27 2.67
CA ILE A 18 -9.49 -12.05 2.22
C ILE A 18 -10.30 -13.35 2.35
N ARG A 19 -9.72 -14.48 1.92
CA ARG A 19 -10.38 -15.78 2.02
C ARG A 19 -10.60 -16.21 3.47
N SER A 20 -9.62 -16.08 4.35
CA SER A 20 -9.75 -16.52 5.75
C SER A 20 -10.71 -15.64 6.55
N ALA A 21 -10.75 -14.34 6.27
CA ALA A 21 -11.60 -13.39 6.97
C ALA A 21 -13.08 -13.42 6.52
N SER A 22 -13.35 -13.85 5.28
CA SER A 22 -14.69 -13.69 4.69
C SER A 22 -15.20 -14.86 3.85
N GLY A 23 -14.37 -15.85 3.55
CA GLY A 23 -14.69 -16.91 2.57
C GLY A 23 -14.66 -16.46 1.11
N MET A 24 -14.41 -15.17 0.82
CA MET A 24 -14.43 -14.64 -0.53
C MET A 24 -13.19 -15.03 -1.35
N ASN A 25 -13.38 -15.09 -2.67
CA ASN A 25 -12.29 -15.15 -3.64
C ASN A 25 -11.84 -13.72 -4.02
N THR A 26 -10.61 -13.59 -4.49
CA THR A 26 -10.01 -12.30 -4.85
C THR A 26 -9.69 -12.26 -6.34
N ALA A 27 -10.20 -11.24 -7.05
CA ALA A 27 -9.92 -11.04 -8.47
C ALA A 27 -8.42 -10.73 -8.73
N GLY A 28 -7.94 -11.03 -9.93
CA GLY A 28 -6.51 -10.91 -10.28
C GLY A 28 -5.99 -9.47 -10.24
N ASN A 29 -6.83 -8.49 -10.57
CA ASN A 29 -6.49 -7.07 -10.60
C ASN A 29 -6.46 -6.38 -9.22
N VAL A 30 -6.91 -7.06 -8.15
CA VAL A 30 -6.93 -6.48 -6.80
C VAL A 30 -5.53 -6.11 -6.31
N ALA A 31 -4.51 -6.87 -6.70
CA ALA A 31 -3.13 -6.60 -6.31
C ALA A 31 -2.62 -5.24 -6.84
N SER A 32 -2.95 -4.91 -8.09
CA SER A 32 -2.60 -3.63 -8.71
C SER A 32 -3.31 -2.48 -8.00
N ALA A 33 -4.63 -2.60 -7.83
CA ALA A 33 -5.45 -1.57 -7.17
C ALA A 33 -4.98 -1.28 -5.73
N LEU A 34 -4.63 -2.33 -4.97
CA LEU A 34 -4.09 -2.16 -3.62
C LEU A 34 -2.70 -1.50 -3.62
N SER A 35 -1.86 -1.85 -4.59
CA SER A 35 -0.53 -1.24 -4.73
C SER A 35 -0.61 0.25 -5.03
N ASP A 36 -1.58 0.68 -5.84
CA ASP A 36 -1.83 2.09 -6.10
C ASP A 36 -2.29 2.85 -4.85
N LEU A 37 -3.11 2.21 -4.02
CA LEU A 37 -3.55 2.79 -2.75
C LEU A 37 -2.37 2.96 -1.78
N ILE A 38 -1.52 1.94 -1.68
CA ILE A 38 -0.30 1.98 -0.85
C ILE A 38 0.65 3.08 -1.34
N ARG A 39 0.85 3.22 -2.67
CA ARG A 39 1.66 4.33 -3.23
C ARG A 39 1.16 5.69 -2.76
N LYS A 40 -0.14 5.96 -2.93
CA LYS A 40 -0.75 7.22 -2.51
C LYS A 40 -0.55 7.49 -1.02
N MET A 41 -0.72 6.47 -0.17
CA MET A 41 -0.49 6.59 1.27
C MET A 41 0.98 6.88 1.59
N CYS A 42 1.92 6.21 0.91
CA CYS A 42 3.35 6.47 1.07
C CYS A 42 3.72 7.88 0.62
N ASP A 43 3.21 8.36 -0.51
CA ASP A 43 3.48 9.71 -1.01
C ASP A 43 3.00 10.77 0.00
N GLN A 44 1.81 10.60 0.56
CA GLN A 44 1.29 11.47 1.62
C GLN A 44 2.17 11.44 2.88
N ALA A 45 2.57 10.25 3.32
CA ALA A 45 3.42 10.09 4.49
C ALA A 45 4.81 10.70 4.28
N ILE A 46 5.36 10.60 3.07
CA ILE A 46 6.63 11.25 2.68
C ILE A 46 6.51 12.77 2.77
N GLU A 47 5.41 13.35 2.27
CA GLU A 47 5.22 14.81 2.36
C GLU A 47 5.07 15.28 3.82
N LYS A 48 4.36 14.53 4.67
CA LYS A 48 4.25 14.84 6.11
C LYS A 48 5.60 14.72 6.84
N ALA A 49 6.40 13.70 6.51
CA ALA A 49 7.75 13.59 7.05
C ALA A 49 8.65 14.76 6.59
N ARG A 50 8.51 15.17 5.32
CA ARG A 50 9.28 16.28 4.74
C ARG A 50 8.87 17.62 5.36
N SER A 51 7.58 17.87 5.59
CA SER A 51 7.11 19.10 6.26
C SER A 51 7.69 19.24 7.67
N ASP A 52 7.88 18.10 8.34
CA ASP A 52 8.50 18.01 9.67
C ASP A 52 10.03 18.00 9.63
N ARG A 53 10.65 18.25 8.45
CA ARG A 53 12.10 18.27 8.21
C ARG A 53 12.80 16.95 8.56
N ARG A 54 12.08 15.83 8.50
CA ARG A 54 12.63 14.48 8.71
C ARG A 54 13.02 13.84 7.39
N LYS A 55 14.00 12.94 7.44
CA LYS A 55 14.37 12.04 6.33
C LYS A 55 13.81 10.62 6.49
N THR A 56 13.11 10.37 7.60
CA THR A 56 12.55 9.06 7.95
C THR A 56 11.04 9.21 8.05
N VAL A 57 10.33 8.44 7.23
CA VAL A 57 8.88 8.24 7.35
C VAL A 57 8.63 7.37 8.57
N MET A 58 7.70 7.80 9.41
CA MET A 58 7.32 7.13 10.65
C MET A 58 5.85 6.70 10.59
N ASP A 59 5.45 5.80 11.48
CA ASP A 59 4.08 5.31 11.62
C ASP A 59 3.03 6.43 11.73
N ARG A 60 3.32 7.48 12.50
CA ARG A 60 2.46 8.67 12.64
C ARG A 60 2.22 9.43 11.33
N ASP A 61 3.07 9.24 10.32
CA ASP A 61 2.90 9.89 9.02
C ASP A 61 1.76 9.26 8.21
N PHE A 62 1.34 8.05 8.56
CA PHE A 62 0.19 7.35 7.96
C PHE A 62 -1.12 7.54 8.75
N GLN A 63 -1.07 8.27 9.87
CA GLN A 63 -2.24 8.57 10.69
C GLN A 63 -2.88 9.89 10.23
N SER A 64 -4.22 9.91 10.21
CA SER A 64 -5.06 11.08 9.90
C SER A 64 -5.00 12.14 11.00
#